data_AF-A0A420DKD4-F1
#
_entry.id   AF-A0A420DKD4-F1
#
_cell.length_a   1.000
_cell.length_b   1.000
_cell.length_c   1.000
_cell.angle_alpha   90.00
_cell.angle_beta   90.00
_cell.angle_gamma   90.00
#
_symmetry.space_group_name_H-M   'P 1'
#
loop_
_entity.id
_entity.type
_entity.pdbx_description
1 polymer ?
#
loop_
_entity_poly.entity_id
_entity_poly.type
_entity_poly.pdbx_seq_one_letter_code
_entity_poly.pdbx_strand_id
1 'polypeptide(L)'
;MIKAKYKNVLDLGQELGIQNGDVSEENGVLKVSGAAKTQYEKNLLWDSIKASGGENPSDIIADIKVIDDTVYHRHTVKSGETLGKIAKHYYGDAMKYKDIFTANSDILKNPDLIYPDQELIIPNL
;
A
#
# COMPACT_ATOMS: atom_id res chain seq x y z
N MET A 1 2.03 -3.20 -26.69
CA MET A 1 0.68 -2.89 -26.16
C MET A 1 0.84 -2.25 -24.80
N ILE A 2 0.09 -1.20 -24.48
CA ILE A 2 0.30 -0.42 -23.25
C ILE A 2 -0.01 -1.25 -22.00
N LYS A 3 -1.06 -2.10 -22.07
CA LYS A 3 -1.33 -3.10 -21.02
C LYS A 3 -0.12 -3.97 -20.65
N ALA A 4 0.75 -4.31 -21.60
CA ALA A 4 1.96 -5.09 -21.31
C ALA A 4 3.03 -4.27 -20.58
N LYS A 5 3.18 -2.97 -20.90
CA LYS A 5 4.09 -2.05 -20.19
C LYS A 5 3.71 -1.90 -18.71
N TYR A 6 2.41 -1.83 -18.42
CA TYR A 6 1.88 -1.65 -17.07
C TYR A 6 1.38 -2.94 -16.41
N LYS A 7 1.81 -4.12 -16.90
CA LYS A 7 1.33 -5.40 -16.37
C LYS A 7 1.57 -5.51 -14.85
N ASN A 8 2.72 -5.07 -14.37
CA ASN A 8 3.05 -5.03 -12.94
C ASN A 8 2.05 -4.21 -12.11
N VAL A 9 1.57 -3.08 -12.63
CA VAL A 9 0.55 -2.25 -11.95
C VAL A 9 -0.77 -3.01 -11.85
N LEU A 10 -1.17 -3.68 -12.94
CA LEU A 10 -2.42 -4.44 -12.99
C LEU A 10 -2.38 -5.66 -12.07
N ASP A 11 -1.27 -6.40 -12.08
CA ASP A 11 -1.04 -7.54 -11.19
C ASP A 11 -1.06 -7.10 -9.72
N LEU A 12 -0.37 -5.99 -9.39
CA LEU A 12 -0.36 -5.43 -8.05
C LEU A 12 -1.75 -5.00 -7.59
N GLY A 13 -2.56 -4.41 -8.48
CA GLY A 13 -3.95 -4.08 -8.19
C GLY A 13 -4.81 -5.30 -7.84
N GLN A 14 -4.57 -6.44 -8.50
CA GLN A 14 -5.22 -7.71 -8.17
C GLN A 14 -4.75 -8.26 -6.82
N GLU A 15 -3.43 -8.23 -6.56
CA GLU A 15 -2.83 -8.71 -5.31
C GLU A 15 -3.33 -7.91 -4.09
N LEU A 16 -3.42 -6.59 -4.22
CA LEU A 16 -3.94 -5.71 -3.17
C LEU A 16 -5.46 -5.81 -3.00
N GLY A 17 -6.15 -6.45 -3.95
CA GLY A 17 -7.61 -6.59 -3.94
C GLY A 17 -8.33 -5.25 -4.10
N ILE A 18 -7.87 -4.43 -5.06
CA ILE A 18 -8.48 -3.13 -5.37
C ILE A 18 -9.96 -3.29 -5.70
N GLN A 19 -10.80 -2.51 -5.01
CA GLN A 19 -12.24 -2.57 -5.16
C GLN A 19 -12.73 -1.67 -6.29
N ASN A 20 -13.82 -2.10 -6.95
CA ASN A 20 -14.43 -1.36 -8.07
C ASN A 20 -13.42 -0.99 -9.16
N GLY A 21 -12.48 -1.90 -9.43
CA GLY A 21 -11.42 -1.69 -10.41
C GLY A 21 -11.95 -1.74 -11.84
N ASP A 22 -11.55 -0.78 -12.67
CA ASP A 22 -11.82 -0.78 -14.12
C ASP A 22 -10.55 -0.48 -14.91
N VAL A 23 -10.38 -1.15 -16.05
CA VAL A 23 -9.19 -1.06 -16.90
C VAL A 23 -9.59 -1.02 -18.37
N SER A 24 -9.45 0.15 -19.00
CA SER A 24 -9.68 0.34 -20.43
C SER A 24 -8.43 0.86 -21.14
N GLU A 25 -8.33 0.63 -22.44
CA GLU A 25 -7.28 1.22 -23.28
C GLU A 25 -7.98 1.96 -24.41
N GLU A 26 -7.78 3.27 -24.49
CA GLU A 26 -8.43 4.16 -25.46
C GLU A 26 -7.38 5.08 -26.08
N ASN A 27 -7.33 5.15 -27.41
CA ASN A 27 -6.42 6.03 -28.16
C ASN A 27 -4.94 5.93 -27.73
N GLY A 28 -4.48 4.74 -27.35
CA GLY A 28 -3.11 4.56 -26.86
C GLY A 28 -2.87 5.18 -25.47
N VAL A 29 -3.90 5.24 -24.63
CA VAL A 29 -3.79 5.59 -23.21
C VAL A 29 -4.50 4.52 -22.39
N LEU A 30 -3.82 3.97 -21.40
CA LEU A 30 -4.41 3.05 -20.43
C LEU A 30 -5.14 3.84 -19.35
N LYS A 31 -6.43 3.60 -19.17
CA LYS A 31 -7.20 4.17 -18.07
C LYS A 31 -7.38 3.10 -17.01
N VAL A 32 -6.99 3.41 -15.79
CA VAL A 32 -7.19 2.54 -14.63
C VAL A 32 -7.93 3.31 -13.55
N SER A 33 -8.89 2.67 -12.91
CA SER A 33 -9.56 3.23 -11.74
C SER A 33 -9.78 2.15 -10.68
N GLY A 34 -10.01 2.58 -9.44
CA GLY A 34 -10.37 1.69 -8.35
C GLY A 34 -10.18 2.32 -6.98
N ALA A 35 -10.49 1.57 -5.94
CA ALA A 35 -10.34 1.99 -4.56
C ALA A 35 -9.40 1.04 -3.80
N ALA A 36 -8.27 1.59 -3.35
CA ALA A 36 -7.34 0.94 -2.45
C ALA A 36 -7.86 0.99 -1.02
N LYS A 37 -7.52 -0.01 -0.19
CA LYS A 37 -8.00 -0.04 1.20
C LYS A 37 -7.39 1.10 1.99
N THR A 38 -6.10 1.38 1.79
CA THR A 38 -5.37 2.40 2.55
C THR A 38 -4.48 3.27 1.65
N GLN A 39 -4.00 4.39 2.20
CA GLN A 39 -3.10 5.30 1.48
C GLN A 39 -1.79 4.62 1.06
N TYR A 40 -1.25 3.72 1.87
CA TYR A 40 -0.05 2.95 1.53
C TYR A 40 -0.23 2.12 0.24
N GLU A 41 -1.33 1.41 0.10
CA GLU A 41 -1.63 0.60 -1.10
C GLU A 41 -1.77 1.47 -2.36
N LYS A 42 -2.43 2.63 -2.23
CA LYS A 42 -2.48 3.63 -3.30
C LYS A 42 -1.08 4.11 -3.69
N ASN A 43 -0.20 4.36 -2.73
CA ASN A 43 1.18 4.77 -3.00
C ASN A 43 1.96 3.69 -3.74
N LEU A 44 1.83 2.41 -3.35
CA LEU A 44 2.46 1.30 -4.05
C LEU A 44 2.07 1.23 -5.52
N LEU A 45 0.79 1.48 -5.84
CA LEU A 45 0.32 1.53 -7.23
C LEU A 45 0.94 2.71 -7.98
N TRP A 46 0.99 3.91 -7.38
CA TRP A 46 1.66 5.07 -7.98
C TRP A 46 3.15 4.82 -8.22
N ASP A 47 3.85 4.21 -7.26
CA ASP A 47 5.26 3.86 -7.39
C ASP A 47 5.47 2.84 -8.51
N SER A 48 4.58 1.85 -8.63
CA SER A 48 4.59 0.87 -9.73
C SER A 48 4.33 1.52 -11.10
N ILE A 49 3.44 2.53 -11.17
CA ILE A 49 3.20 3.30 -12.39
C ILE A 49 4.47 4.07 -12.77
N LYS A 50 5.11 4.73 -11.81
CA LYS A 50 6.36 5.48 -12.03
C LYS A 50 7.50 4.57 -12.47
N ALA A 51 7.62 3.39 -11.87
CA ALA A 51 8.63 2.42 -12.24
C ALA A 51 8.49 1.94 -13.70
N SER A 52 7.25 1.83 -14.20
CA SER A 52 6.99 1.39 -15.59
C SER A 52 6.97 2.54 -16.60
N GLY A 53 6.56 3.74 -16.17
CA GLY A 53 6.24 4.87 -17.06
C GLY A 53 7.11 6.11 -16.90
N GLY A 54 7.95 6.18 -15.87
CA GLY A 54 8.63 7.41 -15.43
C GLY A 54 7.75 8.28 -14.53
N GLU A 55 8.27 9.42 -14.06
CA GLU A 55 7.56 10.30 -13.10
C GLU A 55 6.20 10.82 -13.60
N ASN A 56 6.08 11.10 -14.91
CA ASN A 56 4.89 11.68 -15.52
C ASN A 56 4.57 10.98 -16.86
N PRO A 57 4.06 9.74 -16.83
CA PRO A 57 3.73 9.03 -18.05
C PRO A 57 2.49 9.64 -18.73
N SER A 58 2.53 9.81 -20.05
CA SER A 58 1.40 10.32 -20.83
C SER A 58 0.46 9.22 -21.34
N ASP A 59 0.88 7.95 -21.24
CA ASP A 59 0.20 6.77 -21.78
C ASP A 59 -0.63 6.02 -20.73
N ILE A 60 -0.80 6.58 -19.52
CA ILE A 60 -1.69 6.06 -18.48
C ILE A 60 -2.38 7.20 -17.71
N ILE A 61 -3.65 7.00 -17.39
CA ILE A 61 -4.44 7.84 -16.49
C ILE A 61 -4.96 6.93 -15.37
N ALA A 62 -4.65 7.27 -14.12
CA ALA A 62 -5.04 6.49 -12.95
C ALA A 62 -5.90 7.32 -11.98
N ASP A 63 -7.13 6.87 -11.72
CA ASP A 63 -8.00 7.39 -10.65
C ASP A 63 -8.12 6.37 -9.52
N ILE A 64 -7.19 6.44 -8.57
CA ILE A 64 -7.11 5.54 -7.42
C ILE A 64 -7.58 6.27 -6.16
N LYS A 65 -8.70 5.82 -5.61
CA LYS A 65 -9.29 6.31 -4.35
C LYS A 65 -8.78 5.51 -3.17
N VAL A 66 -8.99 6.03 -1.96
CA VAL A 66 -8.68 5.34 -0.69
C VAL A 66 -10.00 5.13 0.05
N ILE A 67 -10.21 3.93 0.60
CA ILE A 67 -11.41 3.57 1.36
C ILE A 67 -11.29 4.02 2.81
N ASP A 68 -10.17 3.73 3.47
CA ASP A 68 -9.88 4.10 4.84
C ASP A 68 -8.66 5.03 4.85
N ASP A 69 -8.92 6.33 5.02
CA ASP A 69 -7.91 7.38 5.15
C ASP A 69 -7.57 7.70 6.62
N THR A 70 -8.20 7.00 7.58
CA THR A 70 -7.97 7.20 9.02
C THR A 70 -6.69 6.54 9.50
N VAL A 71 -6.18 5.56 8.76
CA VAL A 71 -4.91 4.86 9.01
C VAL A 71 -4.03 4.94 7.76
N TYR A 72 -2.71 4.81 7.96
CA TYR A 72 -1.80 4.73 6.81
C TYR A 72 -1.88 3.35 6.15
N HIS A 73 -1.88 2.29 6.97
CA HIS A 73 -2.03 0.91 6.51
C HIS A 73 -2.48 -0.05 7.63
N ARG A 74 -2.84 -1.27 7.25
CA ARG A 74 -3.03 -2.42 8.15
C ARG A 74 -2.03 -3.50 7.75
N HIS A 75 -1.09 -3.79 8.63
CA HIS A 75 0.01 -4.70 8.34
C HIS A 75 -0.23 -6.04 9.04
N THR A 76 -0.24 -7.14 8.28
CA THR A 76 -0.22 -8.49 8.85
C THR A 76 1.22 -8.90 9.12
N VAL A 77 1.55 -9.11 10.39
CA VAL A 77 2.89 -9.48 10.85
C VAL A 77 3.30 -10.82 10.24
N LYS A 78 4.51 -10.87 9.71
CA LYS A 78 5.16 -12.08 9.18
C LYS A 78 6.16 -12.63 10.19
N SER A 79 6.47 -13.91 10.03
CA SER A 79 7.46 -14.59 10.87
C SER A 79 8.83 -13.89 10.83
N GLY A 80 9.36 -13.57 12.01
CA GLY A 80 10.67 -12.91 12.19
C GLY A 80 10.64 -11.38 12.12
N GLU A 81 9.47 -10.76 12.00
CA GLU A 81 9.32 -9.31 12.09
C GLU A 81 9.36 -8.80 13.54
N THR A 82 9.72 -7.53 13.68
CA THR A 82 9.67 -6.78 14.94
C THR A 82 9.00 -5.44 14.65
N LEU A 83 8.43 -4.77 15.67
CA LEU A 83 7.82 -3.45 15.47
C LEU A 83 8.81 -2.43 14.88
N GLY A 84 10.09 -2.50 15.25
CA GLY A 84 11.13 -1.65 14.67
C GLY A 84 11.38 -1.91 13.18
N LYS A 85 11.34 -3.17 12.72
CA LYS A 85 11.45 -3.51 11.30
C LYS A 85 10.25 -3.00 10.51
N ILE A 86 9.05 -3.20 11.07
CA ILE A 86 7.78 -2.73 10.49
C ILE A 86 7.78 -1.19 10.39
N ALA A 87 8.15 -0.49 11.47
CA ALA A 87 8.27 0.96 11.48
C ALA A 87 9.27 1.48 10.43
N LYS A 88 10.45 0.84 10.33
CA LYS A 88 11.44 1.20 9.32
C LYS A 88 10.93 0.99 7.90
N HIS A 89 10.13 -0.06 7.67
CA HIS A 89 9.52 -0.33 6.36
C HIS A 89 8.53 0.77 5.94
N TYR A 90 7.63 1.18 6.85
CA TYR A 90 6.58 2.15 6.51
C TYR A 90 7.03 3.61 6.59
N TYR A 91 7.93 3.95 7.52
CA TYR A 91 8.31 5.33 7.81
C TYR A 91 9.78 5.65 7.55
N GLY A 92 10.59 4.65 7.17
CA GLY A 92 12.05 4.80 7.05
C GLY A 92 12.79 4.90 8.39
N ASP A 93 12.07 4.96 9.51
CA ASP A 93 12.63 5.12 10.86
C ASP A 93 12.12 4.04 11.81
N ALA A 94 13.04 3.21 12.31
CA ALA A 94 12.72 2.16 13.26
C ALA A 94 12.19 2.71 14.59
N MET A 95 12.55 3.94 14.98
CA MET A 95 12.11 4.56 16.25
C MET A 95 10.62 4.88 16.29
N LYS A 96 9.96 4.92 15.13
CA LYS A 96 8.50 5.05 14.99
C LYS A 96 7.71 3.82 15.43
N TYR A 97 8.39 2.76 15.90
CA TYR A 97 7.75 1.61 16.52
C TYR A 97 6.86 1.99 17.71
N LYS A 98 7.19 3.08 18.41
CA LYS A 98 6.42 3.58 19.56
C LYS A 98 5.04 4.07 19.14
N ASP A 99 4.94 4.68 17.96
CA ASP A 99 3.69 5.16 17.40
C ASP A 99 2.81 3.97 17.00
N ILE A 100 3.39 2.95 16.36
CA ILE A 100 2.70 1.68 16.05
C ILE A 100 2.22 1.01 17.35
N PHE A 101 3.07 0.90 18.36
CA PHE A 101 2.70 0.30 19.64
C PHE A 101 1.53 1.05 20.30
N THR A 102 1.57 2.38 20.28
CA THR A 102 0.50 3.22 20.87
C THR A 102 -0.82 3.04 20.12
N ALA A 103 -0.78 3.03 18.79
CA ALA A 103 -1.96 2.84 17.93
C ALA A 103 -2.63 1.46 18.10
N ASN A 104 -1.89 0.46 18.60
CA ASN A 104 -2.36 -0.91 18.82
C ASN A 104 -2.41 -1.28 20.30
N SER A 105 -2.53 -0.30 21.20
CA SER A 105 -2.49 -0.53 22.66
C SER A 105 -3.68 -1.33 23.21
N ASP A 106 -4.74 -1.46 22.42
CA ASP A 106 -5.87 -2.35 22.68
C ASP A 106 -5.42 -3.82 22.66
N ILE A 107 -4.60 -4.21 21.68
CA ILE A 107 -4.14 -5.59 21.48
C ILE A 107 -2.69 -5.85 21.92
N LEU A 108 -1.81 -4.85 21.90
CA LEU A 108 -0.41 -4.94 22.30
C LEU A 108 -0.22 -4.39 23.72
N LYS A 109 0.21 -5.25 24.65
CA LYS A 109 0.60 -4.84 26.02
C LYS A 109 2.10 -4.72 26.20
N ASN A 110 2.88 -5.32 25.30
CA ASN A 110 4.32 -5.25 25.27
C ASN A 110 4.78 -5.05 23.81
N PRO A 111 5.59 -4.01 23.50
CA PRO A 111 6.05 -3.75 22.14
C PRO A 111 6.93 -4.87 21.55
N ASP A 112 7.53 -5.71 22.39
CA ASP A 112 8.38 -6.81 21.96
C ASP A 112 7.58 -8.10 21.67
N LEU A 113 6.27 -8.13 21.94
CA LEU A 113 5.41 -9.29 21.76
C LEU A 113 4.43 -9.05 20.60
N ILE A 114 4.88 -9.38 19.39
CA ILE A 114 4.03 -9.51 18.20
C ILE A 114 4.15 -10.92 17.64
N TYR A 115 3.08 -11.40 16.99
CA TYR A 115 3.00 -12.76 16.48
C TYR A 115 2.68 -12.77 14.98
N PRO A 116 3.12 -13.79 14.22
CA PRO A 116 2.69 -13.97 12.85
C PRO A 116 1.17 -13.96 12.71
N ASP A 117 0.69 -13.46 11.58
CA ASP A 117 -0.74 -13.32 11.23
C ASP A 117 -1.51 -12.30 12.08
N GLN A 118 -0.86 -11.63 13.02
CA GLN A 118 -1.43 -10.51 13.76
C GLN A 118 -1.55 -9.29 12.87
N GLU A 119 -2.73 -8.70 12.76
CA GLU A 119 -2.92 -7.44 12.07
C GLU A 119 -2.63 -6.27 13.00
N LEU A 120 -1.79 -5.33 12.55
CA LEU A 120 -1.41 -4.11 13.25
C LEU A 120 -1.82 -2.88 12.45
N ILE A 121 -2.37 -1.89 13.13
CA ILE A 121 -2.60 -0.55 12.61
C ILE A 121 -1.27 0.16 12.44
N ILE A 122 -1.04 0.67 11.23
CA ILE A 122 0.05 1.58 10.92
C ILE A 122 -0.56 2.99 10.87
N PRO A 123 -0.31 3.85 11.87
CA PRO A 123 -0.92 5.18 11.93
C PRO A 123 -0.37 6.12 10.84
N ASN A 124 -1.12 7.17 10.54
CA ASN A 124 -0.63 8.27 9.71
C ASN A 124 0.20 9.23 10.60
N LEU A 125 1.44 9.55 10.19
CA LEU A 125 2.42 10.33 10.98
C LEU A 125 2.84 11.62 10.29
#